data_AF-A0AAE1N2Y3-F1
#
_entry.id   AF-A0AAE1N2Y3-F1
#
_cell.length_a   1.000
_cell.length_b   1.000
_cell.length_c   1.000
_cell.angle_alpha   90.00
_cell.angle_beta   90.00
_cell.angle_gamma   90.00
#
_symmetry.space_group_name_H-M   'P 1'
#
loop_
_entity.id
_entity.type
_entity.pdbx_description
1 polymer ?
#
loop_
_entity_poly.entity_id
_entity_poly.type
_entity_poly.pdbx_seq_one_letter_code
_entity_poly.pdbx_strand_id
1 'polypeptide(L)'
;MQTSDDVRNLPIDITFSRLLEWLVDRKRIPADWRKRLAAIRARISKEFSSLPRDTDPYFQTLDPEGICYVEARQIYDILLKSTPESRNIFGRLSGAVGAWEAIVRSYEKDNVFLGEAAQIMVQNVNYEVPYQRKQVQKIQQQLAELDRKEADIKRSAAMSAAKYAEACQELGLQGKNVRSELLETAKSLPGTFSRILEVVNSDNISQAVEFYSNFVRDAHTEKDKSSGTVLQNLRNMQEHPPSLNVSVGSEILGADTVNSSENDVNLAKSNTEVAAPDIDWDISVESSQIDWNIGTVEETDDAGSNLTTSNKEHGLDLDTSWDISVETPQVDVIDDVSASNVPLDDQTPILDSSTNLAKNKEDRSQLLDTEYRNKILDDLYELKAFLTQRLAELRNEETLSLQHLVQAVAPFVLQQYAPDAIETMQSDVHQAISLLTNRKTRDLILILNSQRFLDRLVNSLVEKKHHEMKLKEGLEVLATKRMELQNSLSSLCPKQDGALAKTRELKKLCEDTLSSIFDGRPVNIIGEINALLSAGVGA
;
A
#
# COMPACT_ATOMS: atom_id res chain seq x y z
N MET A 1 -77.11 -20.64 10.68
CA MET A 1 -77.16 -20.31 9.24
C MET A 1 -76.69 -18.88 9.12
N GLN A 2 -75.70 -18.58 8.27
CA GLN A 2 -75.35 -17.18 7.97
C GLN A 2 -76.54 -16.52 7.26
N THR A 3 -76.87 -15.30 7.64
CA THR A 3 -77.90 -14.51 6.96
C THR A 3 -77.37 -14.04 5.60
N SER A 4 -78.26 -13.68 4.66
CA SER A 4 -77.81 -13.21 3.34
C SER A 4 -76.98 -11.92 3.40
N ASP A 5 -77.14 -11.14 4.47
CA ASP A 5 -76.41 -9.89 4.68
C ASP A 5 -75.01 -10.15 5.27
N ASP A 6 -74.81 -11.21 6.07
CA ASP A 6 -73.46 -11.66 6.47
C ASP A 6 -72.60 -12.01 5.24
N VAL A 7 -73.20 -12.64 4.23
CA VAL A 7 -72.51 -13.02 2.98
C VAL A 7 -72.22 -11.81 2.08
N ARG A 8 -73.03 -10.76 2.15
CA ARG A 8 -72.80 -9.49 1.43
C ARG A 8 -71.63 -8.69 2.01
N ASN A 9 -71.38 -8.82 3.32
CA ASN A 9 -70.34 -8.07 4.03
C ASN A 9 -68.93 -8.70 3.95
N LEU A 10 -68.78 -9.93 3.43
CA LEU A 10 -67.47 -10.57 3.25
C LEU A 10 -66.60 -9.79 2.24
N PRO A 11 -65.29 -9.57 2.46
CA PRO A 11 -64.44 -8.90 1.48
C PRO A 11 -64.36 -9.66 0.14
N ILE A 12 -64.11 -8.93 -0.94
CA ILE A 12 -63.75 -9.49 -2.25
C ILE A 12 -62.24 -9.42 -2.39
N ASP A 13 -61.56 -10.55 -2.21
CA ASP A 13 -60.11 -10.63 -2.41
C ASP A 13 -59.80 -11.02 -3.87
N ILE A 14 -58.93 -10.27 -4.52
CA ILE A 14 -58.54 -10.45 -5.93
C ILE A 14 -57.02 -10.50 -6.03
N THR A 15 -56.45 -11.57 -6.59
CA THR A 15 -55.00 -11.66 -6.81
C THR A 15 -54.56 -10.66 -7.88
N PHE A 16 -53.56 -9.81 -7.58
CA PHE A 16 -53.12 -8.73 -8.49
C PHE A 16 -52.75 -9.24 -9.90
N SER A 17 -52.10 -10.40 -10.00
CA SER A 17 -51.71 -11.04 -11.27
C SER A 17 -52.89 -11.45 -12.16
N ARG A 18 -54.07 -11.69 -11.57
CA ARG A 18 -55.31 -12.04 -12.28
C ARG A 18 -56.33 -10.91 -12.32
N LEU A 19 -56.03 -9.75 -11.73
CA LEU A 19 -56.95 -8.60 -11.66
C LEU A 19 -57.43 -8.20 -13.06
N LEU A 20 -56.52 -8.14 -14.03
CA LEU A 20 -56.84 -7.76 -15.40
C LEU A 20 -57.81 -8.74 -16.09
N GLU A 21 -57.58 -10.04 -15.95
CA GLU A 21 -58.47 -11.09 -16.49
C GLU A 21 -59.85 -11.03 -15.82
N TRP A 22 -59.85 -10.95 -14.49
CA TRP A 22 -61.05 -10.84 -13.67
C TRP A 22 -61.92 -9.62 -14.03
N LEU A 23 -61.30 -8.48 -14.35
CA LEU A 23 -61.99 -7.27 -14.81
C LEU A 23 -62.66 -7.47 -16.18
N VAL A 24 -62.04 -8.21 -17.11
CA VAL A 24 -62.60 -8.51 -18.44
C VAL A 24 -63.72 -9.55 -18.33
N ASP A 25 -63.47 -10.67 -17.64
CA ASP A 25 -64.42 -11.79 -17.50
C ASP A 25 -65.72 -11.35 -16.85
N ARG A 26 -65.64 -10.49 -15.83
CA ARG A 26 -66.81 -9.90 -15.14
C ARG A 26 -67.38 -8.67 -15.84
N LYS A 27 -66.90 -8.34 -17.05
CA LYS A 27 -67.34 -7.20 -17.87
C LYS A 27 -67.27 -5.86 -17.11
N ARG A 28 -66.27 -5.70 -16.23
CA ARG A 28 -65.99 -4.45 -15.51
C ARG A 28 -65.16 -3.48 -16.36
N ILE A 29 -64.37 -4.01 -17.29
CA ILE A 29 -63.75 -3.29 -18.41
C ILE A 29 -64.10 -4.00 -19.73
N PRO A 30 -64.11 -3.31 -20.88
CA PRO A 30 -64.47 -3.92 -22.16
C PRO A 30 -63.32 -4.77 -22.72
N ALA A 31 -63.62 -5.82 -23.48
CA ALA A 31 -62.60 -6.72 -24.05
C ALA A 31 -61.62 -6.00 -25.00
N ASP A 32 -62.03 -4.90 -25.62
CA ASP A 32 -61.19 -4.05 -26.48
C ASP A 32 -60.44 -2.93 -25.74
N TRP A 33 -60.37 -2.97 -24.39
CA TRP A 33 -59.74 -1.93 -23.57
C TRP A 33 -58.32 -1.54 -24.03
N ARG A 34 -57.50 -2.48 -24.52
CA ARG A 34 -56.15 -2.18 -25.06
C ARG A 34 -56.19 -1.26 -26.28
N LYS A 35 -57.17 -1.44 -27.18
CA LYS A 35 -57.35 -0.57 -28.37
C LYS A 35 -57.80 0.82 -27.95
N ARG A 36 -58.66 0.89 -26.95
CA ARG A 36 -59.12 2.16 -26.35
C ARG A 36 -57.96 2.88 -25.67
N LEU A 37 -57.17 2.17 -24.87
CA LEU A 37 -55.99 2.71 -24.21
C LEU A 37 -54.98 3.26 -25.22
N ALA A 38 -54.69 2.55 -26.31
CA ALA A 38 -53.82 3.05 -27.37
C ALA A 38 -54.36 4.37 -27.98
N ALA A 39 -55.67 4.50 -28.19
CA ALA A 39 -56.28 5.73 -28.66
C ALA A 39 -56.23 6.87 -27.61
N ILE A 40 -56.26 6.56 -26.31
CA ILE A 40 -56.09 7.53 -25.22
C ILE A 40 -54.62 7.99 -25.16
N ARG A 41 -53.66 7.06 -25.18
CA ARG A 41 -52.22 7.37 -25.21
C ARG A 41 -51.83 8.23 -26.41
N ALA A 42 -52.36 7.95 -27.60
CA ALA A 42 -52.17 8.80 -28.78
C ALA A 42 -52.70 10.25 -28.59
N ARG A 43 -53.79 10.44 -27.83
CA ARG A 43 -54.28 11.78 -27.45
C ARG A 43 -53.36 12.43 -26.41
N ILE A 44 -52.90 11.69 -25.41
CA ILE A 44 -51.94 12.19 -24.42
C ILE A 44 -50.68 12.70 -25.11
N SER A 45 -50.05 11.93 -26.00
CA SER A 45 -48.86 12.37 -26.73
C SER A 45 -49.10 13.64 -27.54
N LYS A 46 -50.30 13.79 -28.14
CA LYS A 46 -50.70 15.00 -28.87
C LYS A 46 -50.87 16.21 -27.92
N GLU A 47 -51.68 16.09 -26.88
CA GLU A 47 -52.03 17.22 -25.99
C GLU A 47 -50.95 17.51 -24.92
N PHE A 48 -49.97 16.63 -24.74
CA PHE A 48 -48.77 16.90 -23.93
C PHE A 48 -47.82 17.88 -24.63
N SER A 49 -47.75 17.85 -25.96
CA SER A 49 -46.93 18.79 -26.73
C SER A 49 -47.40 20.25 -26.62
N SER A 50 -48.70 20.45 -26.33
CA SER A 50 -49.35 21.74 -26.12
C SER A 50 -49.52 22.13 -24.64
N LEU A 51 -48.93 21.37 -23.70
CA LEU A 51 -49.07 21.62 -22.27
C LEU A 51 -48.23 22.84 -21.83
N PRO A 52 -48.81 23.84 -21.13
CA PRO A 52 -48.09 25.04 -20.71
C PRO A 52 -47.18 24.78 -19.51
N ARG A 53 -45.91 24.44 -19.79
CA ARG A 53 -44.89 23.97 -18.82
C ARG A 53 -44.56 24.94 -17.68
N ASP A 54 -44.85 26.22 -17.85
CA ASP A 54 -44.54 27.28 -16.87
C ASP A 54 -45.64 27.46 -15.81
N THR A 55 -46.76 26.72 -15.94
CA THR A 55 -47.94 26.88 -15.07
C THR A 55 -47.77 26.22 -13.70
N ASP A 56 -47.10 25.07 -13.64
CA ASP A 56 -46.89 24.30 -12.42
C ASP A 56 -45.56 23.50 -12.52
N PRO A 57 -44.69 23.52 -11.49
CA PRO A 57 -43.44 22.74 -11.47
C PRO A 57 -43.64 21.24 -11.73
N TYR A 58 -44.80 20.68 -11.38
CA TYR A 58 -45.13 19.28 -11.64
C TYR A 58 -45.00 18.92 -13.12
N PHE A 59 -45.39 19.81 -14.05
CA PHE A 59 -45.32 19.56 -15.48
C PHE A 59 -43.88 19.36 -16.02
N GLN A 60 -42.87 19.80 -15.27
CA GLN A 60 -41.45 19.62 -15.61
C GLN A 60 -40.90 18.26 -15.14
N THR A 61 -41.63 17.57 -14.24
CA THR A 61 -41.28 16.24 -13.72
C THR A 61 -41.92 15.07 -14.50
N LEU A 62 -42.81 15.38 -15.44
CA LEU A 62 -43.58 14.37 -16.19
C LEU A 62 -42.77 13.75 -17.34
N ASP A 63 -42.69 12.43 -17.33
CA ASP A 63 -42.29 11.61 -18.48
C ASP A 63 -43.50 11.37 -19.40
N PRO A 64 -43.46 11.74 -20.71
CA PRO A 64 -44.54 11.48 -21.67
C PRO A 64 -45.00 10.02 -21.74
N GLU A 65 -44.09 9.06 -21.54
CA GLU A 65 -44.41 7.62 -21.56
C GLU A 65 -45.00 7.17 -20.21
N GLY A 66 -44.68 7.89 -19.13
CA GLY A 66 -45.15 7.62 -17.77
C GLY A 66 -46.61 8.02 -17.48
N ILE A 67 -47.19 8.95 -18.26
CA ILE A 67 -48.53 9.52 -18.01
C ILE A 67 -49.63 8.46 -18.16
N CYS A 68 -50.15 7.95 -17.04
CA CYS A 68 -51.35 7.13 -17.00
C CYS A 68 -52.54 7.94 -16.47
N TYR A 69 -53.66 7.27 -16.16
CA TYR A 69 -54.86 7.93 -15.64
C TYR A 69 -54.62 8.86 -14.43
N VAL A 70 -53.73 8.48 -13.49
CA VAL A 70 -53.44 9.28 -12.29
C VAL A 70 -52.81 10.62 -12.67
N GLU A 71 -51.72 10.60 -13.47
CA GLU A 71 -51.07 11.83 -13.91
C GLU A 71 -52.00 12.65 -14.82
N ALA A 72 -52.76 12.01 -15.71
CA ALA A 72 -53.72 12.69 -16.58
C ALA A 72 -54.82 13.43 -15.79
N ARG A 73 -55.28 12.84 -14.68
CA ARG A 73 -56.24 13.47 -13.76
C ARG A 73 -55.59 14.63 -13.00
N GLN A 74 -54.38 14.46 -12.50
CA GLN A 74 -53.65 15.54 -11.80
C GLN A 74 -53.35 16.72 -12.74
N ILE A 75 -52.99 16.45 -14.01
CA ILE A 75 -52.80 17.48 -15.03
C ILE A 75 -54.10 18.25 -15.27
N TYR A 76 -55.24 17.55 -15.43
CA TYR A 76 -56.54 18.19 -15.55
C TYR A 76 -56.90 19.05 -14.32
N ASP A 77 -56.71 18.52 -13.10
CA ASP A 77 -57.02 19.24 -11.85
C ASP A 77 -56.15 20.49 -11.65
N ILE A 78 -54.89 20.48 -12.11
CA ILE A 78 -54.00 21.66 -12.12
C ILE A 78 -54.49 22.68 -13.16
N LEU A 79 -54.72 22.24 -14.41
CA LEU A 79 -55.16 23.11 -15.50
C LEU A 79 -56.52 23.80 -15.20
N LEU A 80 -57.42 23.09 -14.52
CA LEU A 80 -58.73 23.60 -14.08
C LEU A 80 -58.60 24.68 -13.00
N LYS A 81 -57.60 24.60 -12.12
CA LYS A 81 -57.33 25.60 -11.08
C LYS A 81 -56.58 26.83 -11.59
N SER A 82 -55.71 26.65 -12.59
CA SER A 82 -54.82 27.69 -13.11
C SER A 82 -55.41 28.53 -14.23
N THR A 83 -56.42 28.03 -14.95
CA THR A 83 -57.00 28.68 -16.13
C THR A 83 -58.42 29.16 -15.83
N PRO A 84 -58.80 30.41 -16.13
CA PRO A 84 -60.19 30.84 -16.00
C PRO A 84 -61.11 30.00 -16.92
N GLU A 85 -62.29 29.60 -16.42
CA GLU A 85 -63.23 28.75 -17.16
C GLU A 85 -63.66 29.38 -18.51
N SER A 86 -63.01 28.97 -19.59
CA SER A 86 -63.48 29.22 -20.95
C SER A 86 -64.33 28.04 -21.40
N ARG A 87 -65.56 28.32 -21.86
CA ARG A 87 -66.52 27.30 -22.27
C ARG A 87 -66.92 27.50 -23.72
N ASN A 88 -66.92 26.42 -24.48
CA ASN A 88 -67.37 26.39 -25.87
C ASN A 88 -68.90 26.58 -25.95
N ILE A 89 -69.41 26.86 -27.15
CA ILE A 89 -70.84 27.11 -27.44
C ILE A 89 -71.76 25.95 -26.97
N PHE A 90 -71.21 24.75 -26.74
CA PHE A 90 -71.89 23.58 -26.19
C PHE A 90 -71.68 23.35 -24.67
N GLY A 91 -71.26 24.37 -23.91
CA GLY A 91 -71.10 24.34 -22.45
C GLY A 91 -69.89 23.55 -21.91
N ARG A 92 -69.11 22.90 -22.79
CA ARG A 92 -67.88 22.15 -22.46
C ARG A 92 -66.70 23.08 -22.25
N LEU A 93 -65.73 22.68 -21.42
CA LEU A 93 -64.47 23.42 -21.24
C LEU A 93 -63.70 23.53 -22.57
N SER A 94 -62.95 24.62 -22.73
CA SER A 94 -62.16 24.92 -23.92
C SER A 94 -60.65 24.83 -23.67
N GLY A 95 -59.86 24.98 -24.73
CA GLY A 95 -58.39 24.94 -24.68
C GLY A 95 -57.83 23.63 -24.08
N ALA A 96 -56.66 23.75 -23.45
CA ALA A 96 -55.98 22.62 -22.82
C ALA A 96 -56.83 21.95 -21.74
N VAL A 97 -57.57 22.72 -20.93
CA VAL A 97 -58.44 22.19 -19.87
C VAL A 97 -59.48 21.22 -20.46
N GLY A 98 -60.18 21.61 -21.53
CA GLY A 98 -61.17 20.76 -22.20
C GLY A 98 -60.56 19.55 -22.93
N ALA A 99 -59.32 19.66 -23.41
CA ALA A 99 -58.59 18.55 -24.02
C ALA A 99 -58.22 17.47 -22.98
N TRP A 100 -57.68 17.88 -21.84
CA TRP A 100 -57.36 16.97 -20.74
C TRP A 100 -58.62 16.44 -20.03
N GLU A 101 -59.69 17.23 -19.92
CA GLU A 101 -61.02 16.74 -19.50
C GLU A 101 -61.50 15.59 -20.39
N ALA A 102 -61.36 15.72 -21.72
CA ALA A 102 -61.75 14.69 -22.66
C ALA A 102 -60.87 13.43 -22.60
N ILE A 103 -59.59 13.56 -22.18
CA ILE A 103 -58.70 12.44 -21.90
C ILE A 103 -59.16 11.70 -20.63
N VAL A 104 -59.36 12.40 -19.51
CA VAL A 104 -59.84 11.83 -18.24
C VAL A 104 -61.20 11.13 -18.43
N ARG A 105 -62.18 11.80 -19.05
CA ARG A 105 -63.49 11.19 -19.38
C ARG A 105 -63.37 9.95 -20.28
N SER A 106 -62.34 9.86 -21.13
CA SER A 106 -62.12 8.68 -21.99
C SER A 106 -61.48 7.51 -21.26
N TYR A 107 -60.76 7.75 -20.16
CA TYR A 107 -60.31 6.74 -19.21
C TYR A 107 -61.44 6.22 -18.33
N GLU A 108 -62.24 7.13 -17.76
CA GLU A 108 -63.38 6.82 -16.88
C GLU A 108 -64.48 6.06 -17.63
N LYS A 109 -64.70 6.38 -18.91
CA LYS A 109 -65.66 5.66 -19.74
C LYS A 109 -65.31 4.17 -19.81
N ASP A 110 -66.27 3.33 -19.42
CA ASP A 110 -66.14 1.87 -19.36
C ASP A 110 -64.95 1.40 -18.46
N ASN A 111 -64.53 2.24 -17.51
CA ASN A 111 -63.45 2.02 -16.53
C ASN A 111 -62.10 1.55 -17.13
N VAL A 112 -61.73 2.04 -18.32
CA VAL A 112 -60.49 1.63 -19.02
C VAL A 112 -59.24 1.84 -18.16
N PHE A 113 -59.24 2.83 -17.27
CA PHE A 113 -58.14 3.05 -16.31
C PHE A 113 -57.85 1.86 -15.38
N LEU A 114 -58.86 1.06 -15.01
CA LEU A 114 -58.64 -0.14 -14.19
C LEU A 114 -57.80 -1.20 -14.92
N GLY A 115 -57.95 -1.29 -16.26
CA GLY A 115 -57.14 -2.18 -17.09
C GLY A 115 -55.68 -1.73 -17.18
N GLU A 116 -55.45 -0.42 -17.35
CA GLU A 116 -54.10 0.15 -17.33
C GLU A 116 -53.45 0.02 -15.94
N ALA A 117 -54.17 0.34 -14.87
CA ALA A 117 -53.69 0.21 -13.50
C ALA A 117 -53.32 -1.25 -13.16
N ALA A 118 -54.15 -2.23 -13.54
CA ALA A 118 -53.85 -3.65 -13.38
C ALA A 118 -52.59 -4.07 -14.16
N GLN A 119 -52.41 -3.59 -15.39
CA GLN A 119 -51.21 -3.85 -16.19
C GLN A 119 -49.94 -3.27 -15.52
N ILE A 120 -49.98 -2.01 -15.10
CA ILE A 120 -48.84 -1.33 -14.46
C ILE A 120 -48.48 -2.00 -13.13
N MET A 121 -49.46 -2.37 -12.30
CA MET A 121 -49.19 -3.09 -11.04
C MET A 121 -48.49 -4.43 -11.29
N VAL A 122 -48.91 -5.20 -12.30
CA VAL A 122 -48.24 -6.46 -12.66
C VAL A 122 -46.82 -6.23 -13.19
N GLN A 123 -46.60 -5.22 -14.03
CA GLN A 123 -45.26 -4.86 -14.51
C GLN A 123 -44.33 -4.46 -13.36
N ASN A 124 -44.80 -3.59 -12.47
CA ASN A 124 -44.01 -3.07 -11.37
C ASN A 124 -43.62 -4.14 -10.35
N VAL A 125 -44.58 -5.00 -9.97
CA VAL A 125 -44.37 -6.05 -8.96
C VAL A 125 -43.50 -7.19 -9.48
N ASN A 126 -43.70 -7.62 -10.73
CA ASN A 126 -43.01 -8.79 -11.28
C ASN A 126 -41.65 -8.49 -11.91
N TYR A 127 -41.43 -7.26 -12.41
CA TYR A 127 -40.25 -6.93 -13.21
C TYR A 127 -39.49 -5.70 -12.71
N GLU A 128 -40.10 -4.51 -12.69
CA GLU A 128 -39.40 -3.24 -12.40
C GLU A 128 -38.75 -3.22 -11.01
N VAL A 129 -39.56 -3.41 -9.95
CA VAL A 129 -39.08 -3.31 -8.57
C VAL A 129 -38.11 -4.44 -8.22
N PRO A 130 -38.34 -5.72 -8.60
CA PRO A 130 -37.34 -6.77 -8.43
C PRO A 130 -36.01 -6.49 -9.15
N TYR A 131 -36.06 -5.97 -10.39
CA TYR A 131 -34.86 -5.60 -11.15
C TYR A 131 -34.09 -4.46 -10.46
N GLN A 132 -34.77 -3.37 -10.12
CA GLN A 132 -34.18 -2.21 -9.45
C GLN A 132 -33.59 -2.60 -8.08
N ARG A 133 -34.32 -3.38 -7.28
CA ARG A 133 -33.84 -3.92 -5.99
C ARG A 133 -32.57 -4.76 -6.16
N LYS A 134 -32.49 -5.61 -7.18
CA LYS A 134 -31.31 -6.42 -7.47
C LYS A 134 -30.10 -5.56 -7.87
N GLN A 135 -30.32 -4.47 -8.61
CA GLN A 135 -29.26 -3.51 -8.95
C GLN A 135 -28.80 -2.71 -7.71
N VAL A 136 -29.72 -2.23 -6.86
CA VAL A 136 -29.37 -1.58 -5.58
C VAL A 136 -28.55 -2.53 -4.70
N GLN A 137 -29.00 -3.78 -4.52
CA GLN A 137 -28.28 -4.79 -3.74
C GLN A 137 -26.88 -5.07 -4.29
N LYS A 138 -26.72 -5.14 -5.62
CA LYS A 138 -25.41 -5.32 -6.27
C LYS A 138 -24.48 -4.14 -5.98
N ILE A 139 -24.97 -2.91 -6.07
CA ILE A 139 -24.18 -1.70 -5.78
C ILE A 139 -23.80 -1.66 -4.28
N GLN A 140 -24.74 -1.98 -3.38
CA GLN A 140 -24.47 -2.09 -1.94
C GLN A 140 -23.40 -3.14 -1.63
N GLN A 141 -23.44 -4.31 -2.27
CA GLN A 141 -22.40 -5.34 -2.13
C GLN A 141 -21.04 -4.85 -2.65
N GLN A 142 -21.02 -4.14 -3.78
CA GLN A 142 -19.78 -3.54 -4.30
C GLN A 142 -19.21 -2.46 -3.37
N LEU A 143 -20.06 -1.63 -2.75
CA LEU A 143 -19.64 -0.64 -1.75
C LEU A 143 -19.02 -1.32 -0.51
N ALA A 144 -19.68 -2.33 0.06
CA ALA A 144 -19.14 -3.08 1.22
C ALA A 144 -17.78 -3.76 0.92
N GLU A 145 -17.60 -4.25 -0.31
CA GLU A 145 -16.34 -4.81 -0.78
C GLU A 145 -15.25 -3.74 -0.98
N LEU A 146 -15.61 -2.53 -1.44
CA LEU A 146 -14.69 -1.38 -1.48
C LEU A 146 -14.29 -0.94 -0.07
N ASP A 147 -15.22 -0.91 0.89
CA ASP A 147 -14.94 -0.54 2.29
C ASP A 147 -13.94 -1.53 2.93
N ARG A 148 -14.10 -2.83 2.68
CA ARG A 148 -13.13 -3.85 3.09
C ARG A 148 -11.76 -3.62 2.46
N LYS A 149 -11.69 -3.42 1.15
CA LYS A 149 -10.44 -3.17 0.41
C LYS A 149 -9.74 -1.90 0.88
N GLU A 150 -10.48 -0.84 1.16
CA GLU A 150 -9.94 0.40 1.71
C GLU A 150 -9.31 0.17 3.08
N ALA A 151 -9.97 -0.58 3.98
CA ALA A 151 -9.42 -0.92 5.29
C ALA A 151 -8.13 -1.75 5.20
N ASP A 152 -8.09 -2.74 4.29
CA ASP A 152 -6.92 -3.59 4.09
C ASP A 152 -5.74 -2.81 3.44
N ILE A 153 -6.00 -1.93 2.47
CA ILE A 153 -4.97 -1.05 1.87
C ILE A 153 -4.49 -0.01 2.88
N LYS A 154 -5.36 0.58 3.71
CA LYS A 154 -4.95 1.49 4.81
C LYS A 154 -4.02 0.78 5.80
N ARG A 155 -4.34 -0.47 6.17
CA ARG A 155 -3.46 -1.28 7.04
C ARG A 155 -2.11 -1.56 6.36
N SER A 156 -2.12 -1.91 5.08
CA SER A 156 -0.89 -2.13 4.30
C SER A 156 -0.03 -0.87 4.19
N ALA A 157 -0.65 0.28 3.90
CA ALA A 157 0.04 1.57 3.82
C ALA A 157 0.67 1.97 5.17
N ALA A 158 -0.05 1.79 6.28
CA ALA A 158 0.49 2.03 7.62
C ALA A 158 1.67 1.11 7.94
N MET A 159 1.59 -0.19 7.59
CA MET A 159 2.71 -1.12 7.74
C MET A 159 3.92 -0.74 6.86
N SER A 160 3.69 -0.25 5.63
CA SER A 160 4.77 0.23 4.76
C SER A 160 5.43 1.50 5.31
N ALA A 161 4.63 2.45 5.81
CA ALA A 161 5.11 3.66 6.44
C ALA A 161 5.95 3.37 7.69
N ALA A 162 5.50 2.42 8.53
CA ALA A 162 6.25 1.96 9.70
C ALA A 162 7.61 1.36 9.31
N LYS A 163 7.64 0.44 8.33
CA LYS A 163 8.89 -0.16 7.81
C LYS A 163 9.85 0.85 7.18
N TYR A 164 9.34 1.95 6.62
CA TYR A 164 10.16 3.05 6.12
C TYR A 164 10.73 3.88 7.27
N ALA A 165 9.90 4.24 8.26
CA ALA A 165 10.32 5.00 9.43
C ALA A 165 11.36 4.24 10.28
N GLU A 166 11.15 2.95 10.52
CA GLU A 166 12.08 2.03 11.19
C GLU A 166 13.44 1.99 10.46
N ALA A 167 13.44 1.75 9.15
CA ALA A 167 14.65 1.74 8.35
C ALA A 167 15.37 3.11 8.31
N CYS A 168 14.64 4.22 8.39
CA CYS A 168 15.24 5.55 8.58
C CYS A 168 15.83 5.71 9.99
N GLN A 169 15.15 5.23 11.03
CA GLN A 169 15.59 5.33 12.42
C GLN A 169 16.86 4.51 12.69
N GLU A 170 16.97 3.29 12.17
CA GLU A 170 18.18 2.46 12.23
C GLU A 170 19.41 3.20 11.68
N LEU A 171 19.22 3.94 10.58
CA LEU A 171 20.26 4.72 9.90
C LEU A 171 20.45 6.13 10.48
N GLY A 172 19.64 6.54 11.46
CA GLY A 172 19.69 7.88 12.08
C GLY A 172 19.17 9.02 11.19
N LEU A 173 18.28 8.72 10.24
CA LEU A 173 17.76 9.64 9.22
C LEU A 173 16.39 10.22 9.62
N GLN A 174 16.07 11.41 9.10
CA GLN A 174 14.75 12.04 9.16
C GLN A 174 13.85 11.65 7.97
N GLY A 175 14.44 11.16 6.86
CA GLY A 175 13.71 10.67 5.69
C GLY A 175 13.17 11.76 4.74
N LYS A 176 13.74 12.97 4.79
CA LYS A 176 13.38 14.09 3.90
C LYS A 176 14.15 13.99 2.57
N ASN A 177 15.47 14.04 2.63
CA ASN A 177 16.39 13.81 1.50
C ASN A 177 17.45 12.77 1.93
N VAL A 178 17.07 11.50 1.72
CA VAL A 178 17.83 10.31 2.13
C VAL A 178 19.30 10.36 1.69
N ARG A 179 19.60 10.78 0.45
CA ARG A 179 20.98 10.84 -0.06
C ARG A 179 21.82 11.84 0.72
N SER A 180 21.31 13.06 0.93
CA SER A 180 22.02 14.10 1.67
C SER A 180 22.18 13.76 3.16
N GLU A 181 21.16 13.13 3.76
CA GLU A 181 21.18 12.73 5.17
C GLU A 181 22.17 11.57 5.42
N LEU A 182 22.29 10.61 4.50
CA LEU A 182 23.31 9.54 4.55
C LEU A 182 24.74 10.09 4.42
N LEU A 183 24.95 11.11 3.59
CA LEU A 183 26.25 11.78 3.50
C LEU A 183 26.53 12.64 4.75
N GLU A 184 25.49 13.13 5.43
CA GLU A 184 25.61 13.87 6.68
C GLU A 184 25.92 12.98 7.89
N THR A 185 25.31 11.80 8.01
CA THR A 185 25.68 10.85 9.08
C THR A 185 27.14 10.42 8.99
N ALA A 186 27.71 10.35 7.79
CA ALA A 186 29.13 10.07 7.59
C ALA A 186 30.06 11.18 8.13
N LYS A 187 29.57 12.42 8.37
CA LYS A 187 30.33 13.49 9.04
C LYS A 187 30.62 13.20 10.52
N SER A 188 30.02 12.17 11.13
CA SER A 188 30.37 11.74 12.49
C SER A 188 31.63 10.87 12.56
N LEU A 189 32.11 10.33 11.43
CA LEU A 189 33.29 9.47 11.37
C LEU A 189 34.58 10.08 11.96
N PRO A 190 34.91 11.38 11.78
CA PRO A 190 36.07 12.00 12.42
C PRO A 190 36.09 11.84 13.95
N GLY A 191 34.92 11.88 14.60
CA GLY A 191 34.80 11.64 16.05
C GLY A 191 35.08 10.18 16.42
N THR A 192 34.58 9.24 15.62
CA THR A 192 34.90 7.81 15.78
C THR A 192 36.38 7.52 15.55
N PHE A 193 37.00 8.13 14.53
CA PHE A 193 38.43 8.03 14.25
C PHE A 193 39.29 8.66 15.36
N SER A 194 38.86 9.79 15.91
CA SER A 194 39.50 10.40 17.09
C SER A 194 39.49 9.43 18.27
N ARG A 195 38.34 8.80 18.56
CA ARG A 195 38.22 7.82 19.63
C ARG A 195 39.03 6.54 19.40
N ILE A 196 39.17 6.09 18.15
CA ILE A 196 40.07 4.98 17.80
C ILE A 196 41.52 5.37 18.12
N LEU A 197 41.96 6.57 17.73
CA LEU A 197 43.30 7.06 18.04
C LEU A 197 43.54 7.26 19.54
N GLU A 198 42.56 7.79 20.29
CA GLU A 198 42.63 7.92 21.75
C GLU A 198 42.87 6.57 22.45
N VAL A 199 42.20 5.51 22.01
CA VAL A 199 42.37 4.16 22.59
C VAL A 199 43.68 3.53 22.12
N VAL A 200 44.03 3.60 20.83
CA VAL A 200 45.29 3.05 20.28
C VAL A 200 46.54 3.75 20.87
N ASN A 201 46.42 5.03 21.21
CA ASN A 201 47.47 5.82 21.86
C ASN A 201 47.38 5.80 23.40
N SER A 202 46.57 4.90 24.00
CA SER A 202 46.51 4.80 25.46
C SER A 202 47.83 4.28 26.04
N ASP A 203 48.14 4.71 27.27
CA ASP A 203 49.32 4.23 28.01
C ASP A 203 49.31 2.69 28.14
N ASN A 204 48.13 2.09 28.30
CA ASN A 204 47.95 0.65 28.41
C ASN A 204 48.32 -0.08 27.11
N ILE A 205 47.88 0.40 25.94
CA ILE A 205 48.26 -0.23 24.66
C ILE A 205 49.74 -0.01 24.38
N SER A 206 50.30 1.15 24.70
CA SER A 206 51.75 1.40 24.57
C SER A 206 52.59 0.49 25.48
N GLN A 207 52.18 0.29 26.74
CA GLN A 207 52.81 -0.65 27.68
C GLN A 207 52.67 -2.10 27.18
N ALA A 208 51.54 -2.48 26.59
CA ALA A 208 51.32 -3.81 26.04
C ALA A 208 52.20 -4.08 24.81
N VAL A 209 52.33 -3.09 23.90
CA VAL A 209 53.24 -3.14 22.75
C VAL A 209 54.69 -3.26 23.21
N GLU A 210 55.11 -2.50 24.23
CA GLU A 210 56.45 -2.61 24.81
C GLU A 210 56.67 -3.99 25.47
N PHE A 211 55.71 -4.46 26.28
CA PHE A 211 55.77 -5.76 26.94
C PHE A 211 55.94 -6.89 25.93
N TYR A 212 55.16 -6.87 24.84
CA TYR A 212 55.25 -7.84 23.77
C TYR A 212 56.58 -7.73 22.99
N SER A 213 57.00 -6.51 22.63
CA SER A 213 58.27 -6.27 21.92
C SER A 213 59.47 -6.80 22.72
N ASN A 214 59.50 -6.53 24.03
CA ASN A 214 60.54 -6.99 24.92
C ASN A 214 60.48 -8.53 25.10
N PHE A 215 59.28 -9.12 25.21
CA PHE A 215 59.12 -10.58 25.26
C PHE A 215 59.62 -11.27 23.99
N VAL A 216 59.26 -10.77 22.81
CA VAL A 216 59.71 -11.34 21.52
C VAL A 216 61.22 -11.23 21.37
N ARG A 217 61.82 -10.08 21.74
CA ARG A 217 63.28 -9.91 21.73
C ARG A 217 63.98 -10.95 22.62
N ASP A 218 63.51 -11.12 23.84
CA ASP A 218 64.12 -12.01 24.82
C ASP A 218 63.90 -13.50 24.46
N ALA A 219 62.79 -13.83 23.78
CA ALA A 219 62.52 -15.18 23.26
C ALA A 219 63.33 -15.54 22.00
N HIS A 220 63.77 -14.55 21.21
CA HIS A 220 64.46 -14.74 19.93
C HIS A 220 65.95 -14.31 19.96
N THR A 221 66.64 -14.51 21.08
CA THR A 221 68.06 -14.16 21.24
C THR A 221 69.02 -15.11 20.50
N GLU A 222 68.91 -15.22 19.18
CA GLU A 222 70.03 -15.65 18.33
C GLU A 222 70.97 -14.46 18.08
N LYS A 223 72.27 -14.64 18.36
CA LYS A 223 73.22 -13.53 18.60
C LYS A 223 73.54 -12.61 17.41
N ASP A 224 73.12 -12.94 16.20
CA ASP A 224 73.57 -12.28 14.96
C ASP A 224 72.43 -11.73 14.06
N LYS A 225 71.20 -11.59 14.57
CA LYS A 225 70.10 -10.94 13.85
C LYS A 225 69.48 -9.84 14.70
N SER A 226 69.35 -8.63 14.13
CA SER A 226 68.52 -7.58 14.70
C SER A 226 67.09 -8.09 14.79
N SER A 227 66.53 -8.15 16.01
CA SER A 227 65.13 -8.52 16.22
C SER A 227 64.24 -7.65 15.33
N GLY A 228 63.39 -8.29 14.51
CA GLY A 228 62.45 -7.56 13.66
C GLY A 228 61.52 -6.71 14.52
N THR A 229 61.21 -5.50 14.07
CA THR A 229 60.24 -4.65 14.77
C THR A 229 58.86 -5.29 14.70
N VAL A 230 58.33 -5.67 15.86
CA VAL A 230 57.02 -6.30 16.01
C VAL A 230 55.94 -5.20 16.10
N LEU A 231 54.72 -5.52 15.66
CA LEU A 231 53.57 -4.58 15.67
C LEU A 231 53.88 -3.26 14.94
N GLN A 232 54.51 -3.36 13.76
CA GLN A 232 54.98 -2.20 13.00
C GLN A 232 53.83 -1.29 12.57
N ASN A 233 52.63 -1.81 12.30
CA ASN A 233 51.51 -1.00 11.83
C ASN A 233 50.92 -0.18 12.99
N LEU A 234 50.75 -0.79 14.17
CA LEU A 234 50.37 -0.08 15.39
C LEU A 234 51.39 0.98 15.77
N ARG A 235 52.69 0.64 15.77
CA ARG A 235 53.76 1.60 16.07
C ARG A 235 53.77 2.77 15.08
N ASN A 236 53.63 2.50 13.78
CA ASN A 236 53.52 3.55 12.76
C ASN A 236 52.31 4.47 13.00
N MET A 237 51.17 3.92 13.41
CA MET A 237 49.95 4.68 13.71
C MET A 237 50.07 5.53 14.99
N GLN A 238 50.85 5.08 15.99
CA GLN A 238 51.16 5.87 17.18
C GLN A 238 52.16 7.01 16.89
N GLU A 239 53.20 6.73 16.12
CA GLU A 239 54.25 7.71 15.77
C GLU A 239 53.77 8.74 14.72
N HIS A 240 52.91 8.32 13.79
CA HIS A 240 52.39 9.13 12.69
C HIS A 240 50.86 8.96 12.59
N PRO A 241 50.08 9.63 13.47
CA PRO A 241 48.63 9.47 13.48
C PRO A 241 48.00 9.92 12.15
N PRO A 242 47.13 9.08 11.53
CA PRO A 242 46.46 9.43 10.28
C PRO A 242 45.55 10.64 10.45
N SER A 243 45.35 11.39 9.36
CA SER A 243 44.46 12.55 9.37
C SER A 243 43.03 12.15 9.76
N LEU A 244 42.31 13.05 10.44
CA LEU A 244 40.90 12.87 10.82
C LEU A 244 39.92 13.36 9.75
N ASN A 245 40.44 13.87 8.63
CA ASN A 245 39.67 14.46 7.56
C ASN A 245 38.91 13.38 6.78
N VAL A 246 37.59 13.59 6.68
CA VAL A 246 36.66 12.69 6.03
C VAL A 246 35.91 13.48 4.96
N SER A 247 36.20 13.19 3.70
CA SER A 247 35.51 13.76 2.54
C SER A 247 34.70 12.69 1.80
N VAL A 248 33.89 13.09 0.84
CA VAL A 248 33.24 12.18 -0.12
C VAL A 248 34.26 11.78 -1.19
N GLY A 249 34.30 10.51 -1.59
CA GLY A 249 35.22 10.04 -2.64
C GLY A 249 34.94 10.72 -3.99
N SER A 250 35.99 11.01 -4.76
CA SER A 250 35.89 11.78 -6.02
C SER A 250 34.92 11.18 -7.06
N GLU A 251 34.68 9.87 -7.00
CA GLU A 251 33.70 9.17 -7.84
C GLU A 251 32.25 9.62 -7.56
N ILE A 252 31.90 9.83 -6.29
CA ILE A 252 30.54 10.19 -5.86
C ILE A 252 30.23 11.66 -6.18
N LEU A 253 31.23 12.55 -6.07
CA LEU A 253 31.10 13.98 -6.43
C LEU A 253 30.79 14.21 -7.92
N GLY A 254 31.16 13.27 -8.80
CA GLY A 254 30.91 13.38 -10.24
C GLY A 254 29.43 13.36 -10.63
N ALA A 255 28.55 12.79 -9.80
CA ALA A 255 27.14 12.59 -10.11
C ALA A 255 26.24 13.79 -9.78
N ASP A 256 26.52 14.51 -8.68
CA ASP A 256 25.62 15.57 -8.20
C ASP A 256 25.70 16.86 -9.04
N THR A 257 26.79 17.06 -9.81
CA THR A 257 26.98 18.24 -10.68
C THR A 257 26.10 18.27 -11.94
N VAL A 258 25.39 17.19 -12.26
CA VAL A 258 24.54 17.10 -13.48
C VAL A 258 23.07 17.42 -13.20
N ASN A 259 22.62 17.30 -11.94
CA ASN A 259 21.20 17.39 -11.57
C ASN A 259 20.81 18.66 -10.79
N SER A 260 21.71 19.65 -10.69
CA SER A 260 21.45 20.94 -10.03
C SER A 260 21.23 22.09 -11.03
N SER A 261 20.13 22.01 -11.77
CA SER A 261 19.50 23.20 -12.38
C SER A 261 18.00 22.97 -12.47
N GLU A 262 17.24 23.63 -11.60
CA GLU A 262 15.78 23.66 -11.70
C GLU A 262 15.34 24.57 -12.85
N ASN A 263 14.44 24.04 -13.68
CA ASN A 263 13.41 24.75 -14.44
C ASN A 263 13.78 26.03 -15.21
N ASP A 264 13.80 25.92 -16.54
CA ASP A 264 13.04 26.88 -17.33
C ASP A 264 12.21 26.18 -18.41
N VAL A 265 11.00 26.68 -18.64
CA VAL A 265 9.97 26.02 -19.45
C VAL A 265 9.98 26.63 -20.85
N ASN A 266 10.40 25.88 -21.87
CA ASN A 266 10.08 26.24 -23.25
C ASN A 266 9.78 25.05 -24.17
N LEU A 267 8.62 25.14 -24.81
CA LEU A 267 8.03 24.15 -25.70
C LEU A 267 8.56 24.34 -27.14
N ALA A 268 9.32 23.38 -27.65
CA ALA A 268 9.63 23.29 -29.08
C ALA A 268 9.57 21.84 -29.57
N LYS A 269 8.76 21.59 -30.61
CA LYS A 269 8.59 20.27 -31.22
C LYS A 269 9.79 19.90 -32.09
N SER A 270 10.27 18.67 -31.98
CA SER A 270 10.88 17.96 -33.11
C SER A 270 10.50 16.48 -33.08
N ASN A 271 9.79 16.02 -34.10
CA ASN A 271 9.51 14.60 -34.30
C ASN A 271 10.78 13.88 -34.75
N THR A 272 11.15 12.78 -34.09
CA THR A 272 11.89 11.68 -34.72
C THR A 272 11.44 10.37 -34.06
N GLU A 273 10.94 9.44 -34.87
CA GLU A 273 10.57 8.09 -34.42
C GLU A 273 11.83 7.25 -34.12
N VAL A 274 11.85 6.56 -32.99
CA VAL A 274 12.64 5.32 -32.79
C VAL A 274 11.74 4.33 -32.05
N ALA A 275 11.68 3.10 -32.54
CA ALA A 275 10.66 2.12 -32.17
C ALA A 275 10.80 1.61 -30.71
N ALA A 276 9.66 1.48 -30.03
CA ALA A 276 9.52 0.65 -28.85
C ALA A 276 9.09 -0.77 -29.27
N PRO A 277 9.57 -1.83 -28.60
CA PRO A 277 8.96 -3.14 -28.71
C PRO A 277 7.65 -3.17 -27.89
N ASP A 278 6.52 -3.40 -28.57
CA ASP A 278 5.26 -3.72 -27.91
C ASP A 278 5.42 -5.00 -27.06
N ILE A 279 5.09 -4.91 -25.78
CA ILE A 279 4.90 -6.08 -24.92
C ILE A 279 3.41 -6.36 -24.87
N ASP A 280 3.00 -7.31 -25.68
CA ASP A 280 1.65 -7.86 -25.73
C ASP A 280 1.31 -8.56 -24.40
N TRP A 281 0.10 -8.32 -23.89
CA TRP A 281 -0.43 -8.91 -22.66
C TRP A 281 -1.61 -9.84 -22.95
N ASP A 282 -1.54 -10.60 -24.05
CA ASP A 282 -2.51 -11.67 -24.37
C ASP A 282 -2.36 -12.87 -23.42
N ILE A 283 -2.89 -12.73 -22.20
CA ILE A 283 -3.28 -13.87 -21.36
C ILE A 283 -4.72 -14.23 -21.74
N SER A 284 -4.85 -15.00 -22.82
CA SER A 284 -6.08 -15.69 -23.15
C SER A 284 -6.41 -16.72 -22.06
N VAL A 285 -7.51 -16.48 -21.35
CA VAL A 285 -7.98 -17.34 -20.25
C VAL A 285 -8.77 -18.51 -20.84
N GLU A 286 -8.09 -19.63 -21.11
CA GLU A 286 -8.75 -20.91 -21.37
C GLU A 286 -8.53 -21.90 -20.21
N SER A 287 -9.55 -22.71 -19.95
CA SER A 287 -9.78 -23.35 -18.66
C SER A 287 -8.70 -24.35 -18.22
N SER A 288 -8.22 -24.21 -16.99
CA SER A 288 -7.69 -25.33 -16.20
C SER A 288 -8.06 -25.17 -14.72
N GLN A 289 -8.69 -26.21 -14.21
CA GLN A 289 -9.40 -26.26 -12.93
C GLN A 289 -8.41 -26.54 -11.79
N ILE A 290 -8.09 -25.53 -10.98
CA ILE A 290 -7.24 -25.70 -9.78
C ILE A 290 -8.13 -26.09 -8.60
N ASP A 291 -8.01 -27.35 -8.18
CA ASP A 291 -8.72 -27.93 -7.04
C ASP A 291 -8.00 -27.57 -5.72
N TRP A 292 -8.75 -27.05 -4.74
CA TRP A 292 -8.25 -26.62 -3.43
C TRP A 292 -8.62 -27.62 -2.32
N ASN A 293 -8.53 -28.91 -2.61
CA ASN A 293 -8.70 -29.98 -1.62
C ASN A 293 -7.46 -30.12 -0.71
N ILE A 294 -7.36 -29.25 0.30
CA ILE A 294 -6.62 -29.57 1.53
C ILE A 294 -7.57 -30.33 2.47
N GLY A 295 -7.38 -31.64 2.51
CA GLY A 295 -8.13 -32.54 3.37
C GLY A 295 -7.63 -32.52 4.81
N THR A 296 -8.56 -32.45 5.75
CA THR A 296 -8.35 -32.77 7.17
C THR A 296 -7.87 -34.20 7.36
N VAL A 297 -6.79 -34.40 8.12
CA VAL A 297 -6.47 -35.69 8.77
C VAL A 297 -6.07 -35.41 10.22
N GLU A 298 -6.59 -36.24 11.11
CA GLU A 298 -6.52 -36.08 12.58
C GLU A 298 -5.21 -36.60 13.18
N GLU A 299 -5.04 -36.31 14.47
CA GLU A 299 -3.96 -36.78 15.34
C GLU A 299 -4.00 -38.31 15.55
N THR A 300 -2.83 -38.94 15.66
CA THR A 300 -2.63 -40.08 16.58
C THR A 300 -1.23 -40.05 17.16
N ASP A 301 -1.14 -40.07 18.49
CA ASP A 301 0.09 -40.32 19.25
C ASP A 301 0.67 -41.73 18.99
N ASP A 302 1.99 -41.94 19.18
CA ASP A 302 2.52 -42.47 20.45
C ASP A 302 4.05 -42.82 20.39
N ALA A 303 4.69 -42.75 21.56
CA ALA A 303 5.88 -43.48 22.02
C ALA A 303 7.17 -43.57 21.16
N GLY A 304 8.05 -42.58 21.34
CA GLY A 304 9.16 -42.77 22.30
C GLY A 304 10.54 -43.28 21.82
N SER A 305 11.56 -42.43 21.99
CA SER A 305 12.84 -42.83 22.63
C SER A 305 13.59 -41.60 23.17
N ASN A 306 14.16 -41.72 24.37
CA ASN A 306 14.82 -40.63 25.10
C ASN A 306 16.28 -40.43 24.66
N LEU A 307 16.77 -39.18 24.72
CA LEU A 307 18.04 -38.92 25.41
C LEU A 307 18.03 -37.54 26.11
N THR A 308 18.36 -37.56 27.39
CA THR A 308 18.36 -36.41 28.31
C THR A 308 19.72 -35.73 28.43
N THR A 309 19.76 -34.39 28.47
CA THR A 309 20.60 -33.46 29.28
C THR A 309 20.78 -32.12 28.51
N SER A 310 21.00 -30.95 29.10
CA SER A 310 20.75 -30.43 30.46
C SER A 310 20.96 -28.90 30.43
N ASN A 311 20.01 -28.14 30.98
CA ASN A 311 20.14 -26.79 31.58
C ASN A 311 21.21 -25.80 31.06
N LYS A 312 20.78 -24.66 30.49
CA LYS A 312 20.63 -23.40 31.24
C LYS A 312 20.05 -22.26 30.41
N GLU A 313 19.35 -21.36 31.10
CA GLU A 313 18.92 -20.04 30.61
C GLU A 313 20.14 -19.17 30.27
N HIS A 314 20.02 -18.31 29.25
CA HIS A 314 20.34 -16.87 29.31
C HIS A 314 19.71 -16.21 28.07
N GLY A 315 19.02 -15.09 28.26
CA GLY A 315 18.47 -14.31 27.15
C GLY A 315 19.52 -13.38 26.54
N LEU A 316 19.46 -13.18 25.22
CA LEU A 316 20.08 -12.05 24.53
C LEU A 316 19.15 -11.59 23.40
N ASP A 317 19.16 -10.27 23.16
CA ASP A 317 18.49 -9.60 22.05
C ASP A 317 18.83 -10.28 20.71
N LEU A 318 17.81 -10.61 19.92
CA LEU A 318 18.00 -10.95 18.51
C LEU A 318 17.99 -9.66 17.68
N ASP A 319 19.17 -9.08 17.50
CA ASP A 319 19.46 -8.08 16.46
C ASP A 319 19.34 -8.75 15.08
N THR A 320 18.13 -8.77 14.52
CA THR A 320 17.84 -9.46 13.26
C THR A 320 18.29 -8.68 12.03
N SER A 321 19.50 -9.04 11.58
CA SER A 321 19.87 -9.30 10.18
C SER A 321 19.58 -8.24 9.12
N TRP A 322 20.65 -7.74 8.51
CA TRP A 322 20.65 -7.32 7.11
C TRP A 322 21.46 -8.33 6.30
N ASP A 323 20.77 -9.30 5.70
CA ASP A 323 21.41 -10.30 4.85
C ASP A 323 21.69 -9.70 3.46
N ILE A 324 22.93 -9.24 3.25
CA ILE A 324 23.47 -8.85 1.95
C ILE A 324 24.75 -9.67 1.74
N SER A 325 24.59 -10.84 1.13
CA SER A 325 25.70 -11.71 0.73
C SER A 325 26.79 -10.94 0.00
N VAL A 326 28.01 -10.97 0.55
CA VAL A 326 29.20 -10.42 -0.09
C VAL A 326 29.84 -11.50 -0.94
N GLU A 327 29.43 -11.59 -2.22
CA GLU A 327 30.24 -12.27 -3.22
C GLU A 327 31.49 -11.42 -3.49
N THR A 328 32.63 -11.88 -2.97
CA THR A 328 33.94 -11.35 -3.33
C THR A 328 34.24 -11.67 -4.79
N PRO A 329 34.55 -10.68 -5.66
CA PRO A 329 34.98 -10.98 -7.01
C PRO A 329 36.32 -11.72 -6.96
N GLN A 330 36.36 -12.94 -7.49
CA GLN A 330 37.62 -13.66 -7.67
C GLN A 330 38.46 -12.94 -8.73
N VAL A 331 39.75 -12.74 -8.43
CA VAL A 331 40.72 -12.18 -9.38
C VAL A 331 41.29 -13.34 -10.19
N ASP A 332 41.00 -13.35 -11.49
CA ASP A 332 41.63 -14.30 -12.42
C ASP A 332 43.15 -14.09 -12.45
N VAL A 333 43.89 -15.15 -12.13
CA VAL A 333 45.35 -15.18 -12.27
C VAL A 333 45.67 -15.49 -13.72
N ILE A 334 46.15 -14.49 -14.45
CA ILE A 334 46.78 -14.70 -15.76
C ILE A 334 48.29 -14.85 -15.53
N ASP A 335 48.78 -16.05 -15.80
CA ASP A 335 50.19 -16.44 -15.74
C ASP A 335 50.87 -16.10 -17.08
N ASP A 336 51.97 -15.32 -17.07
CA ASP A 336 52.86 -15.19 -18.25
C ASP A 336 54.32 -14.89 -17.85
N VAL A 337 55.24 -15.32 -18.72
CA VAL A 337 56.57 -15.77 -18.34
C VAL A 337 57.70 -15.00 -19.06
N SER A 338 58.63 -14.43 -18.27
CA SER A 338 60.04 -14.16 -18.60
C SER A 338 60.44 -13.22 -19.77
N ALA A 339 60.80 -11.98 -19.39
CA ALA A 339 62.13 -11.36 -19.59
C ALA A 339 62.77 -11.08 -20.99
N SER A 340 63.12 -9.78 -21.16
CA SER A 340 64.32 -9.21 -21.83
C SER A 340 64.45 -9.14 -23.37
N ASN A 341 64.43 -7.90 -23.92
CA ASN A 341 65.64 -7.19 -24.41
C ASN A 341 65.35 -5.77 -24.96
N VAL A 342 66.38 -4.92 -25.06
CA VAL A 342 66.33 -3.44 -25.20
C VAL A 342 67.37 -3.00 -26.26
N PRO A 343 67.06 -2.15 -27.28
CA PRO A 343 67.25 -0.68 -27.14
C PRO A 343 66.47 0.31 -28.07
N LEU A 344 66.39 1.57 -27.63
CA LEU A 344 66.34 2.86 -28.39
C LEU A 344 65.11 3.16 -29.33
N ASP A 345 64.68 4.42 -29.57
CA ASP A 345 65.21 5.75 -29.21
C ASP A 345 64.12 6.87 -29.14
N ASP A 346 64.51 7.99 -28.50
CA ASP A 346 64.19 9.40 -28.80
C ASP A 346 62.87 10.14 -28.36
N GLN A 347 63.10 11.37 -27.86
CA GLN A 347 62.27 12.60 -27.70
C GLN A 347 61.18 12.78 -26.59
N THR A 348 61.58 13.58 -25.60
CA THR A 348 60.79 14.42 -24.65
C THR A 348 60.12 15.65 -25.31
N PRO A 349 59.39 16.55 -24.59
CA PRO A 349 58.44 16.37 -23.48
C PRO A 349 57.13 17.18 -23.67
N ILE A 350 56.02 16.80 -23.01
CA ILE A 350 55.00 17.76 -22.55
C ILE A 350 54.65 17.48 -21.09
N LEU A 351 54.66 18.54 -20.28
CA LEU A 351 54.53 18.56 -18.84
C LEU A 351 53.11 19.03 -18.42
N ASP A 352 52.71 18.62 -17.22
CA ASP A 352 51.55 19.09 -16.43
C ASP A 352 50.10 18.78 -16.87
N SER A 353 49.57 17.70 -16.29
CA SER A 353 48.17 17.64 -15.82
C SER A 353 47.96 16.79 -14.55
N SER A 354 48.91 15.90 -14.20
CA SER A 354 48.77 14.93 -13.10
C SER A 354 48.90 15.50 -11.67
N THR A 355 49.40 16.72 -11.49
CA THR A 355 49.68 17.32 -10.16
C THR A 355 48.45 17.69 -9.35
N ASN A 356 47.26 17.77 -9.98
CA ASN A 356 46.00 18.10 -9.29
C ASN A 356 45.19 16.87 -8.83
N LEU A 357 45.54 15.64 -9.25
CA LEU A 357 44.87 14.41 -8.78
C LEU A 357 45.46 13.85 -7.48
N ALA A 358 46.71 14.16 -7.15
CA ALA A 358 47.38 13.63 -5.95
C ALA A 358 46.88 14.29 -4.64
N LYS A 359 46.77 15.62 -4.62
CA LYS A 359 46.45 16.39 -3.39
C LYS A 359 45.14 16.00 -2.71
N ASN A 360 44.10 15.65 -3.48
CA ASN A 360 42.81 15.26 -2.92
C ASN A 360 42.80 13.88 -2.21
N LYS A 361 43.86 13.06 -2.37
CA LYS A 361 44.05 11.82 -1.60
C LYS A 361 44.84 12.05 -0.31
N GLU A 362 45.81 12.96 -0.31
CA GLU A 362 46.68 13.24 0.84
C GLU A 362 45.91 13.84 2.03
N ASP A 363 44.83 14.58 1.75
CA ASP A 363 43.93 15.13 2.79
C ASP A 363 42.91 14.13 3.36
N ARG A 364 42.82 12.87 2.89
CA ARG A 364 41.85 11.88 3.40
C ARG A 364 42.46 10.98 4.48
N SER A 365 41.65 10.64 5.49
CA SER A 365 42.05 9.67 6.52
C SER A 365 42.39 8.30 5.94
N GLN A 366 43.55 7.76 6.30
CA GLN A 366 43.94 6.38 5.96
C GLN A 366 43.00 5.34 6.60
N LEU A 367 42.27 5.69 7.67
CA LEU A 367 41.25 4.83 8.28
C LEU A 367 40.02 4.61 7.37
N LEU A 368 39.88 5.37 6.28
CA LEU A 368 38.87 5.09 5.24
C LEU A 368 39.28 3.90 4.37
N ASP A 369 40.56 3.56 4.29
CA ASP A 369 41.02 2.37 3.57
C ASP A 369 40.72 1.09 4.36
N THR A 370 40.45 0.01 3.64
CA THR A 370 40.21 -1.32 4.22
C THR A 370 41.51 -2.07 4.43
N GLU A 371 42.51 -1.93 3.55
CA GLU A 371 43.80 -2.59 3.76
C GLU A 371 44.55 -2.02 4.96
N TYR A 372 44.59 -0.68 5.10
CA TYR A 372 45.18 -0.02 6.26
C TYR A 372 44.54 -0.49 7.58
N ARG A 373 43.19 -0.50 7.67
CA ARG A 373 42.49 -0.96 8.88
C ARG A 373 42.73 -2.43 9.18
N ASN A 374 42.82 -3.30 8.16
CA ASN A 374 43.12 -4.71 8.38
C ASN A 374 44.52 -4.90 8.98
N LYS A 375 45.54 -4.20 8.46
CA LYS A 375 46.92 -4.24 9.01
C LYS A 375 46.98 -3.82 10.49
N ILE A 376 46.18 -2.83 10.90
CA ILE A 376 46.07 -2.43 12.31
C ILE A 376 45.32 -3.49 13.15
N LEU A 377 44.28 -4.12 12.58
CA LEU A 377 43.56 -5.21 13.24
C LEU A 377 44.43 -6.45 13.43
N ASP A 378 45.26 -6.81 12.46
CA ASP A 378 46.18 -7.96 12.54
C ASP A 378 47.15 -7.78 13.73
N ASP A 379 47.83 -6.64 13.82
CA ASP A 379 48.69 -6.26 14.95
C ASP A 379 47.93 -6.29 16.30
N LEU A 380 46.68 -5.78 16.34
CA LEU A 380 45.85 -5.81 17.56
C LEU A 380 45.42 -7.23 17.96
N TYR A 381 45.16 -8.11 16.99
CA TYR A 381 44.81 -9.51 17.25
C TYR A 381 46.04 -10.31 17.73
N GLU A 382 47.23 -10.04 17.19
CA GLU A 382 48.51 -10.58 17.67
C GLU A 382 48.76 -10.18 19.13
N LEU A 383 48.62 -8.88 19.44
CA LEU A 383 48.76 -8.36 20.80
C LEU A 383 47.69 -8.94 21.75
N LYS A 384 46.43 -9.03 21.31
CA LYS A 384 45.36 -9.69 22.07
C LYS A 384 45.68 -11.14 22.37
N ALA A 385 46.18 -11.90 21.39
CA ALA A 385 46.52 -13.30 21.56
C ALA A 385 47.64 -13.47 22.61
N PHE A 386 48.69 -12.64 22.52
CA PHE A 386 49.77 -12.62 23.51
C PHE A 386 49.28 -12.29 24.93
N LEU A 387 48.52 -11.21 25.11
CA LEU A 387 48.00 -10.81 26.44
C LEU A 387 47.07 -11.88 27.01
N THR A 388 46.20 -12.49 26.19
CA THR A 388 45.29 -13.56 26.60
C THR A 388 46.06 -14.79 27.06
N GLN A 389 47.08 -15.20 26.31
CA GLN A 389 47.96 -16.31 26.67
C GLN A 389 48.76 -16.03 27.95
N ARG A 390 49.34 -14.83 28.09
CA ARG A 390 50.09 -14.42 29.29
C ARG A 390 49.21 -14.38 30.55
N LEU A 391 47.98 -13.87 30.44
CA LEU A 391 47.02 -13.83 31.54
C LEU A 391 46.56 -15.24 31.94
N ALA A 392 46.28 -16.11 30.97
CA ALA A 392 45.91 -17.51 31.21
C ALA A 392 47.04 -18.30 31.88
N GLU A 393 48.29 -18.07 31.46
CA GLU A 393 49.47 -18.61 32.15
C GLU A 393 49.50 -18.11 33.60
N LEU A 394 49.54 -16.79 33.84
CA LEU A 394 49.68 -16.18 35.18
C LEU A 394 48.56 -16.52 36.19
N ARG A 395 47.41 -17.02 35.72
CA ARG A 395 46.27 -17.42 36.54
C ARG A 395 46.14 -18.94 36.73
N ASN A 396 47.01 -19.75 36.13
CA ASN A 396 46.90 -21.20 36.23
C ASN A 396 47.42 -21.73 37.58
N GLU A 397 46.50 -22.01 38.50
CA GLU A 397 46.79 -22.53 39.85
C GLU A 397 47.59 -23.85 39.84
N GLU A 398 47.41 -24.69 38.83
CA GLU A 398 48.09 -25.99 38.74
C GLU A 398 49.61 -25.87 38.53
N THR A 399 50.06 -24.75 37.95
CA THR A 399 51.46 -24.51 37.62
C THR A 399 52.22 -23.58 38.57
N LEU A 400 51.56 -23.01 39.59
CA LEU A 400 52.11 -21.97 40.48
C LEU A 400 53.53 -22.26 41.01
N SER A 401 53.80 -23.50 41.41
CA SER A 401 55.10 -23.91 41.98
C SER A 401 56.24 -23.88 40.95
N LEU A 402 55.99 -24.29 39.71
CA LEU A 402 56.91 -24.14 38.59
C LEU A 402 56.98 -22.67 38.15
N GLN A 403 55.87 -21.97 38.21
CA GLN A 403 55.75 -20.59 37.78
C GLN A 403 56.60 -19.65 38.64
N HIS A 404 56.56 -19.76 39.97
CA HIS A 404 57.46 -19.00 40.86
C HIS A 404 58.94 -19.27 40.56
N LEU A 405 59.30 -20.48 40.12
CA LEU A 405 60.68 -20.87 39.83
C LEU A 405 61.14 -20.38 38.43
N VAL A 406 60.26 -20.45 37.44
CA VAL A 406 60.48 -19.85 36.10
C VAL A 406 60.54 -18.32 36.21
N GLN A 407 59.61 -17.71 36.93
CA GLN A 407 59.54 -16.25 37.14
C GLN A 407 60.82 -15.73 37.83
N ALA A 408 61.37 -16.47 38.81
CA ALA A 408 62.61 -16.10 39.50
C ALA A 408 63.88 -16.14 38.60
N VAL A 409 63.84 -16.85 37.48
CA VAL A 409 64.95 -16.96 36.50
C VAL A 409 64.65 -16.18 35.21
N ALA A 410 63.38 -15.80 34.98
CA ALA A 410 62.94 -15.06 33.82
C ALA A 410 63.49 -13.63 33.80
N PRO A 411 63.80 -13.06 32.61
CA PRO A 411 64.12 -11.64 32.45
C PRO A 411 63.11 -10.73 33.14
N PHE A 412 63.57 -9.60 33.67
CA PHE A 412 62.75 -8.62 34.40
C PHE A 412 61.47 -8.20 33.64
N VAL A 413 61.55 -8.14 32.31
CA VAL A 413 60.44 -7.93 31.38
C VAL A 413 59.23 -8.82 31.68
N LEU A 414 59.44 -10.11 31.93
CA LEU A 414 58.38 -11.09 32.20
C LEU A 414 57.76 -10.94 33.59
N GLN A 415 58.39 -10.16 34.47
CA GLN A 415 57.95 -9.87 35.84
C GLN A 415 57.35 -8.46 35.99
N GLN A 416 57.35 -7.67 34.93
CA GLN A 416 57.08 -6.22 34.96
C GLN A 416 55.61 -5.87 35.26
N TYR A 417 54.66 -6.77 34.95
CA TYR A 417 53.23 -6.49 35.05
C TYR A 417 52.48 -7.54 35.88
N ALA A 418 51.59 -7.06 36.76
CA ALA A 418 50.64 -7.87 37.51
C ALA A 418 49.49 -8.36 36.58
N PRO A 419 48.79 -9.47 36.92
CA PRO A 419 47.67 -9.96 36.12
C PRO A 419 46.57 -8.90 35.91
N ASP A 420 46.26 -8.10 36.93
CA ASP A 420 45.25 -7.05 36.86
C ASP A 420 45.63 -5.94 35.86
N ALA A 421 46.93 -5.64 35.71
CA ALA A 421 47.41 -4.68 34.71
C ALA A 421 47.31 -5.25 33.29
N ILE A 422 47.57 -6.55 33.12
CA ILE A 422 47.41 -7.27 31.85
C ILE A 422 45.92 -7.32 31.45
N GLU A 423 44.99 -7.44 32.41
CA GLU A 423 43.55 -7.29 32.14
C GLU A 423 43.18 -5.90 31.66
N THR A 424 43.71 -4.82 32.26
CA THR A 424 43.44 -3.46 31.78
C THR A 424 43.98 -3.25 30.35
N MET A 425 45.17 -3.77 30.04
CA MET A 425 45.71 -3.78 28.68
C MET A 425 44.83 -4.57 27.71
N GLN A 426 44.39 -5.76 28.11
CA GLN A 426 43.54 -6.62 27.29
C GLN A 426 42.18 -5.96 27.02
N SER A 427 41.62 -5.22 27.99
CA SER A 427 40.35 -4.50 27.84
C SER A 427 40.44 -3.36 26.82
N ASP A 428 41.50 -2.56 26.87
CA ASP A 428 41.73 -1.46 25.90
C ASP A 428 41.99 -2.01 24.49
N VAL A 429 42.74 -3.10 24.34
CA VAL A 429 42.92 -3.79 23.05
C VAL A 429 41.58 -4.32 22.50
N HIS A 430 40.71 -4.88 23.35
CA HIS A 430 39.35 -5.26 22.94
C HIS A 430 38.51 -4.05 22.52
N GLN A 431 38.65 -2.91 23.22
CA GLN A 431 37.95 -1.68 22.85
C GLN A 431 38.43 -1.13 21.50
N ALA A 432 39.74 -1.13 21.24
CA ALA A 432 40.30 -0.73 19.94
C ALA A 432 39.77 -1.61 18.79
N ILE A 433 39.81 -2.94 18.96
CA ILE A 433 39.26 -3.90 17.99
C ILE A 433 37.76 -3.64 17.78
N SER A 434 36.98 -3.45 18.85
CA SER A 434 35.54 -3.18 18.77
C SER A 434 35.22 -1.91 17.98
N LEU A 435 35.97 -0.82 18.20
CA LEU A 435 35.78 0.45 17.47
C LEU A 435 36.13 0.34 15.98
N LEU A 436 37.22 -0.38 15.65
CA LEU A 436 37.68 -0.60 14.27
C LEU A 436 36.77 -1.56 13.47
N THR A 437 36.19 -2.55 14.14
CA THR A 437 35.32 -3.58 13.52
C THR A 437 33.83 -3.19 13.52
N ASN A 438 33.43 -2.15 14.24
CA ASN A 438 32.03 -1.73 14.39
C ASN A 438 31.31 -1.59 13.04
N ARG A 439 30.19 -2.30 12.89
CA ARG A 439 29.40 -2.34 11.65
C ARG A 439 28.99 -0.94 11.16
N LYS A 440 28.49 -0.09 12.06
CA LYS A 440 28.09 1.29 11.72
C LYS A 440 29.26 2.11 11.17
N THR A 441 30.46 1.96 11.75
CA THR A 441 31.67 2.60 11.22
C THR A 441 31.99 2.07 9.82
N ARG A 442 31.90 0.77 9.57
CA ARG A 442 32.13 0.16 8.24
C ARG A 442 31.13 0.64 7.20
N ASP A 443 29.84 0.70 7.54
CA ASP A 443 28.77 1.13 6.63
C ASP A 443 28.91 2.62 6.26
N LEU A 444 29.27 3.49 7.23
CA LEU A 444 29.58 4.91 6.97
C LEU A 444 30.84 5.09 6.09
N ILE A 445 31.87 4.24 6.24
CA ILE A 445 33.04 4.25 5.35
C ILE A 445 32.64 3.82 3.93
N LEU A 446 31.78 2.81 3.77
CA LEU A 446 31.27 2.36 2.48
C LEU A 446 30.43 3.43 1.78
N ILE A 447 29.60 4.19 2.52
CA ILE A 447 28.85 5.35 1.99
C ILE A 447 29.75 6.40 1.35
N LEU A 448 30.96 6.63 1.90
CA LEU A 448 31.90 7.65 1.41
C LEU A 448 32.86 7.17 0.34
N ASN A 449 33.08 5.86 0.24
CA ASN A 449 34.04 5.27 -0.69
C ASN A 449 33.37 4.58 -1.89
N SER A 450 32.08 4.22 -1.82
CA SER A 450 31.40 3.49 -2.89
C SER A 450 30.06 4.12 -3.25
N GLN A 451 30.02 4.74 -4.44
CA GLN A 451 28.77 5.26 -5.00
C GLN A 451 27.71 4.16 -5.15
N ARG A 452 28.12 2.96 -5.60
CA ARG A 452 27.20 1.82 -5.78
C ARG A 452 26.54 1.38 -4.47
N PHE A 453 27.24 1.48 -3.34
CA PHE A 453 26.65 1.18 -2.03
C PHE A 453 25.64 2.25 -1.61
N LEU A 454 26.01 3.53 -1.73
CA LEU A 454 25.11 4.66 -1.46
C LEU A 454 23.84 4.59 -2.32
N ASP A 455 23.98 4.37 -3.63
CA ASP A 455 22.85 4.33 -4.56
C ASP A 455 21.93 3.12 -4.28
N ARG A 456 22.48 1.93 -3.92
CA ARG A 456 21.67 0.78 -3.49
C ARG A 456 20.90 1.07 -2.19
N LEU A 457 21.52 1.72 -1.22
CA LEU A 457 20.91 2.06 0.06
C LEU A 457 19.81 3.13 -0.10
N VAL A 458 20.07 4.16 -0.91
CA VAL A 458 19.08 5.19 -1.29
C VAL A 458 17.91 4.54 -2.02
N ASN A 459 18.16 3.69 -3.03
CA ASN A 459 17.10 3.03 -3.80
C ASN A 459 16.22 2.15 -2.90
N SER A 460 16.79 1.34 -2.01
CA SER A 460 16.01 0.51 -1.08
C SER A 460 15.07 1.33 -0.19
N LEU A 461 15.53 2.49 0.31
CA LEU A 461 14.70 3.40 1.10
C LEU A 461 13.64 4.14 0.25
N VAL A 462 14.00 4.55 -0.98
CA VAL A 462 13.08 5.19 -1.93
C VAL A 462 11.98 4.20 -2.38
N GLU A 463 12.31 2.93 -2.62
CA GLU A 463 11.36 1.87 -2.94
C GLU A 463 10.36 1.64 -1.80
N LYS A 464 10.83 1.55 -0.54
CA LYS A 464 9.95 1.46 0.64
C LYS A 464 8.97 2.63 0.73
N LYS A 465 9.45 3.87 0.48
CA LYS A 465 8.64 5.10 0.47
C LYS A 465 7.67 5.16 -0.72
N HIS A 466 8.10 4.70 -1.89
CA HIS A 466 7.29 4.68 -3.10
C HIS A 466 6.20 3.61 -3.05
N HIS A 467 6.42 2.49 -2.34
CA HIS A 467 5.38 1.50 -2.07
C HIS A 467 4.24 2.09 -1.22
N GLU A 468 4.57 2.86 -0.17
CA GLU A 468 3.58 3.61 0.62
C GLU A 468 2.79 4.62 -0.26
N MET A 469 3.49 5.36 -1.12
CA MET A 469 2.89 6.32 -2.05
C MET A 469 1.89 5.65 -3.00
N LYS A 470 2.28 4.54 -3.65
CA LYS A 470 1.41 3.74 -4.52
C LYS A 470 0.15 3.24 -3.81
N LEU A 471 0.27 2.83 -2.54
CA LEU A 471 -0.89 2.41 -1.75
C LEU A 471 -1.84 3.59 -1.45
N LYS A 472 -1.32 4.80 -1.21
CA LYS A 472 -2.13 6.02 -1.04
C LYS A 472 -2.81 6.45 -2.34
N GLU A 473 -2.11 6.44 -3.47
CA GLU A 473 -2.70 6.67 -4.79
C GLU A 473 -3.83 5.67 -5.09
N GLY A 474 -3.65 4.40 -4.69
CA GLY A 474 -4.69 3.37 -4.76
C GLY A 474 -5.94 3.70 -3.92
N LEU A 475 -5.81 4.37 -2.78
CA LEU A 475 -6.94 4.81 -1.96
C LEU A 475 -7.76 5.91 -2.66
N GLU A 476 -7.11 6.88 -3.31
CA GLU A 476 -7.80 7.92 -4.10
C GLU A 476 -8.59 7.31 -5.26
N VAL A 477 -8.03 6.31 -5.95
CA VAL A 477 -8.73 5.56 -7.02
C VAL A 477 -9.89 4.71 -6.49
N LEU A 478 -9.89 4.30 -5.22
CA LEU A 478 -11.06 3.67 -4.59
C LEU A 478 -12.10 4.71 -4.16
N ALA A 479 -11.68 5.90 -3.73
CA ALA A 479 -12.58 6.99 -3.36
C ALA A 479 -13.41 7.48 -4.56
N THR A 480 -12.80 7.63 -5.74
CA THR A 480 -13.54 7.98 -6.98
C THR A 480 -14.57 6.90 -7.34
N LYS A 481 -14.18 5.62 -7.32
CA LYS A 481 -15.09 4.49 -7.57
C LYS A 481 -16.24 4.41 -6.55
N ARG A 482 -15.98 4.70 -5.27
CA ARG A 482 -17.05 4.82 -4.25
C ARG A 482 -18.03 5.92 -4.61
N MET A 483 -17.54 7.10 -5.02
CA MET A 483 -18.38 8.23 -5.41
C MET A 483 -19.24 7.90 -6.65
N GLU A 484 -18.68 7.23 -7.66
CA GLU A 484 -19.43 6.76 -8.85
C GLU A 484 -20.56 5.79 -8.49
N LEU A 485 -20.29 4.80 -7.62
CA LEU A 485 -21.31 3.85 -7.15
C LEU A 485 -22.37 4.53 -6.27
N GLN A 486 -21.98 5.48 -5.42
CA GLN A 486 -22.90 6.21 -4.56
C GLN A 486 -23.80 7.18 -5.35
N ASN A 487 -23.27 7.82 -6.40
CA ASN A 487 -24.06 8.58 -7.37
C ASN A 487 -25.04 7.68 -8.13
N SER A 488 -24.59 6.49 -8.54
CA SER A 488 -25.44 5.48 -9.21
C SER A 488 -26.60 5.05 -8.31
N LEU A 489 -26.33 4.75 -7.03
CA LEU A 489 -27.34 4.42 -6.02
C LEU A 489 -28.32 5.58 -5.81
N SER A 490 -27.81 6.80 -5.67
CA SER A 490 -28.62 8.03 -5.51
C SER A 490 -29.55 8.29 -6.71
N SER A 491 -29.19 7.84 -7.91
CA SER A 491 -30.04 7.92 -9.11
C SER A 491 -31.09 6.81 -9.23
N LEU A 492 -30.92 5.71 -8.48
CA LEU A 492 -31.70 4.49 -8.60
C LEU A 492 -32.74 4.34 -7.49
N CYS A 493 -32.40 4.68 -6.24
CA CYS A 493 -33.34 4.64 -5.11
C CYS A 493 -34.62 5.47 -5.37
N PRO A 494 -34.57 6.73 -5.86
CA PRO A 494 -35.78 7.50 -6.15
C PRO A 494 -36.69 6.87 -7.21
N LYS A 495 -36.12 6.12 -8.16
CA LYS A 495 -36.88 5.39 -9.18
C LYS A 495 -37.63 4.19 -8.57
N GLN A 496 -36.98 3.47 -7.66
CA GLN A 496 -37.58 2.39 -6.91
C GLN A 496 -38.69 2.90 -5.98
N ASP A 497 -38.46 4.00 -5.28
CA ASP A 497 -39.44 4.59 -4.38
C ASP A 497 -40.63 5.18 -5.14
N GLY A 498 -40.40 5.82 -6.28
CA GLY A 498 -41.44 6.27 -7.20
C GLY A 498 -42.28 5.12 -7.76
N ALA A 499 -41.67 4.02 -8.18
CA ALA A 499 -42.38 2.82 -8.64
C ALA A 499 -43.22 2.19 -7.52
N LEU A 500 -42.70 2.14 -6.29
CA LEU A 500 -43.44 1.67 -5.10
C LEU A 500 -44.61 2.60 -4.75
N ALA A 501 -44.41 3.91 -4.76
CA ALA A 501 -45.45 4.91 -4.49
C ALA A 501 -46.59 4.81 -5.52
N LYS A 502 -46.26 4.81 -6.83
CA LYS A 502 -47.23 4.64 -7.91
C LYS A 502 -47.99 3.31 -7.82
N THR A 503 -47.31 2.22 -7.46
CA THR A 503 -47.95 0.91 -7.25
C THR A 503 -48.93 0.94 -6.07
N ARG A 504 -48.58 1.64 -4.97
CA ARG A 504 -49.45 1.83 -3.79
C ARG A 504 -50.70 2.66 -4.12
N GLU A 505 -50.53 3.72 -4.90
CA GLU A 505 -51.63 4.58 -5.34
C GLU A 505 -52.58 3.86 -6.30
N LEU A 506 -52.04 3.18 -7.33
CA LEU A 506 -52.84 2.40 -8.28
C LEU A 506 -53.60 1.25 -7.60
N LYS A 507 -52.98 0.60 -6.59
CA LYS A 507 -53.67 -0.40 -5.76
C LYS A 507 -54.87 0.21 -5.06
N LYS A 508 -54.67 1.31 -4.32
CA LYS A 508 -55.74 1.99 -3.58
C LYS A 508 -56.86 2.46 -4.52
N LEU A 509 -56.51 3.09 -5.64
CA LEU A 509 -57.47 3.54 -6.66
C LEU A 509 -58.36 2.39 -7.16
N CYS A 510 -57.76 1.23 -7.46
CA CYS A 510 -58.51 0.05 -7.88
C CYS A 510 -59.42 -0.50 -6.78
N GLU A 511 -58.95 -0.56 -5.53
CA GLU A 511 -59.74 -1.03 -4.38
C GLU A 511 -60.93 -0.11 -4.09
N ASP A 512 -60.70 1.21 -4.02
CA ASP A 512 -61.73 2.23 -3.80
C ASP A 512 -62.78 2.21 -4.94
N THR A 513 -62.33 2.15 -6.20
CA THR A 513 -63.22 2.10 -7.38
C THR A 513 -64.05 0.82 -7.39
N LEU A 514 -63.43 -0.34 -7.14
CA LEU A 514 -64.14 -1.62 -7.15
C LEU A 514 -65.12 -1.70 -5.96
N SER A 515 -64.76 -1.21 -4.78
CA SER A 515 -65.67 -1.09 -3.64
C SER A 515 -66.92 -0.28 -4.00
N SER A 516 -66.76 0.87 -4.66
CA SER A 516 -67.89 1.67 -5.16
C SER A 516 -68.74 0.95 -6.23
N ILE A 517 -68.18 0.01 -6.99
CA ILE A 517 -68.89 -0.82 -7.99
C ILE A 517 -69.64 -1.99 -7.34
N PHE A 518 -69.34 -2.34 -6.08
CA PHE A 518 -70.01 -3.38 -5.31
C PHE A 518 -70.72 -2.80 -4.06
N ASP A 519 -71.39 -1.65 -4.22
CA ASP A 519 -72.24 -1.04 -3.19
C ASP A 519 -71.53 -0.75 -1.85
N GLY A 520 -70.23 -0.45 -1.89
CA GLY A 520 -69.39 -0.18 -0.71
C GLY A 520 -68.78 -1.42 -0.05
N ARG A 521 -68.95 -2.61 -0.65
CA ARG A 521 -68.35 -3.85 -0.17
C ARG A 521 -66.81 -3.79 -0.28
N PRO A 522 -66.05 -4.11 0.78
CA PRO A 522 -64.60 -4.02 0.75
C PRO A 522 -63.99 -4.95 -0.31
N VAL A 523 -63.05 -4.43 -1.09
CA VAL A 523 -62.30 -5.15 -2.12
C VAL A 523 -60.82 -5.03 -1.79
N ASN A 524 -60.11 -6.15 -1.70
CA ASN A 524 -58.67 -6.17 -1.45
C ASN A 524 -57.93 -6.76 -2.64
N ILE A 525 -56.86 -6.10 -3.08
CA ILE A 525 -55.89 -6.66 -4.01
C ILE A 525 -54.82 -7.39 -3.20
N ILE A 526 -54.71 -8.70 -3.42
CA ILE A 526 -53.89 -9.62 -2.65
C ILE A 526 -52.78 -10.27 -3.48
N GLY A 527 -51.80 -10.88 -2.78
CA GLY A 527 -50.63 -11.53 -3.37
C GLY A 527 -49.32 -10.81 -3.03
N GLU A 528 -48.27 -11.12 -3.78
CA GLU A 528 -46.90 -10.63 -3.56
C GLU A 528 -46.77 -9.10 -3.55
N ILE A 529 -47.67 -8.39 -4.24
CA ILE A 529 -47.80 -6.93 -4.18
C ILE A 529 -47.86 -6.40 -2.74
N ASN A 530 -48.50 -7.11 -1.80
CA ASN A 530 -48.62 -6.66 -0.42
C ASN A 530 -47.31 -6.83 0.36
N ALA A 531 -46.57 -7.91 0.12
CA ALA A 531 -45.24 -8.13 0.70
C ALA A 531 -44.21 -7.14 0.12
N LEU A 532 -44.32 -6.82 -1.16
CA LEU A 532 -43.46 -5.86 -1.84
C LEU A 532 -43.72 -4.42 -1.37
N LEU A 533 -45.00 -4.04 -1.18
CA LEU A 533 -45.40 -2.72 -0.69
C LEU A 533 -45.19 -2.51 0.82
N SER A 534 -45.17 -3.58 1.63
CA SER A 534 -44.86 -3.51 3.07
C SER A 534 -43.36 -3.49 3.33
N ALA A 535 -42.57 -4.26 2.57
CA ALA A 535 -41.10 -4.22 2.64
C ALA A 535 -40.54 -2.82 2.30
N GLY A 536 -41.23 -2.04 1.48
CA GLY A 536 -40.89 -0.64 1.16
C GLY A 536 -41.39 0.40 2.17
N VAL A 537 -41.74 0.01 3.41
CA VAL A 537 -42.17 0.91 4.50
C VAL A 537 -41.28 0.77 5.75
N GLY A 538 -40.29 -0.13 5.72
CA GLY A 538 -39.47 -0.49 6.89
C GLY A 538 -37.97 -0.59 6.61
N ALA A 539 -37.44 0.27 5.74
CA ALA A 539 -36.01 0.44 5.47
C ALA A 539 -35.63 1.92 5.59
#